data_AF-A0A3Q8W789-F1
#
_entry.id   AF-A0A3Q8W789-F1
#
_cell.length_a   1.000
_cell.length_b   1.000
_cell.length_c   1.000
_cell.angle_alpha   90.00
_cell.angle_beta   90.00
_cell.angle_gamma   90.00
#
_symmetry.space_group_name_H-M   'P 1'
#
loop_
_entity.id
_entity.type
_entity.pdbx_description
1 polymer ?
#
loop_
_entity_poly.entity_id
_entity_poly.type
_entity_poly.pdbx_seq_one_letter_code
_entity_poly.pdbx_strand_id
1 'polypeptide(L)'
;MSVNLTRRVATAALTTILSLGSLALTAPTAPAATTVQAPAEAAPRVSRAEVIARAKTWLTANNGRPVPYSQKKHWKDGYRQDCSGYVSMTLGLRKPGPNTVSLKKDGFTRRIAMKDLAPGDLVIKADSDSADFRHVVIFDGWANGAHTAYKSYEQAGGVGTRWKQHSYGVNGRDGYHAYRPVNITN
;
A
#
# COMPACT_ATOMS: atom_id res chain seq x y z
N MET A 1 -11.84 69.38 -3.05
CA MET A 1 -12.92 70.20 -2.47
C MET A 1 -14.24 69.58 -2.90
N SER A 2 -15.02 69.10 -1.93
CA SER A 2 -16.42 68.66 -2.07
C SER A 2 -17.27 69.78 -2.68
N VAL A 3 -18.42 69.56 -3.33
CA VAL A 3 -19.72 69.22 -2.71
C VAL A 3 -20.75 68.96 -3.84
N ASN A 4 -21.48 67.84 -3.75
CA ASN A 4 -22.94 67.59 -3.88
C ASN A 4 -23.85 68.66 -4.53
N LEU A 5 -25.04 68.42 -5.08
CA LEU A 5 -25.94 67.29 -5.40
C LEU A 5 -27.27 68.01 -5.71
N THR A 6 -27.98 67.76 -6.82
CA THR A 6 -29.42 68.09 -6.86
C THR A 6 -30.24 67.10 -7.70
N ARG A 7 -31.27 66.58 -7.03
CA ARG A 7 -32.36 65.70 -7.43
C ARG A 7 -33.22 66.27 -8.57
N ARG A 8 -33.95 65.41 -9.30
CA ARG A 8 -35.43 65.30 -9.24
C ARG A 8 -35.96 64.18 -10.15
N VAL A 9 -37.04 63.60 -9.68
CA VAL A 9 -37.77 62.40 -10.14
C VAL A 9 -38.85 62.81 -11.15
N ALA A 10 -39.16 61.95 -12.13
CA ALA A 10 -40.42 61.99 -12.85
C ALA A 10 -41.05 60.59 -12.91
N THR A 11 -42.30 60.55 -12.47
CA THR A 11 -43.21 59.44 -12.20
C THR A 11 -43.97 58.92 -13.43
N ALA A 12 -44.46 57.67 -13.29
CA ALA A 12 -45.65 57.02 -13.88
C ALA A 12 -45.28 55.79 -14.74
N ALA A 13 -45.93 54.62 -14.65
CA ALA A 13 -47.32 54.36 -14.31
C ALA A 13 -47.54 52.96 -13.68
N LEU A 14 -48.71 52.85 -13.04
CA LEU A 14 -49.35 51.68 -12.45
C LEU A 14 -49.44 50.48 -13.41
N THR A 15 -49.24 49.26 -12.92
CA THR A 15 -50.08 48.09 -13.27
C THR A 15 -49.84 46.96 -12.27
N THR A 16 -50.89 46.63 -11.54
CA THR A 16 -51.06 45.46 -10.66
C THR A 16 -51.19 44.19 -11.49
N ILE A 17 -50.36 43.17 -11.28
CA ILE A 17 -50.70 41.77 -11.62
C ILE A 17 -50.05 40.79 -10.61
N LEU A 18 -50.93 40.14 -9.85
CA LEU A 18 -50.92 38.75 -9.36
C LEU A 18 -49.59 38.16 -8.83
N SER A 19 -49.58 37.95 -7.51
CA SER A 19 -48.76 36.96 -6.81
C SER A 19 -49.09 35.54 -7.29
N LEU A 20 -48.18 34.94 -8.06
CA LEU A 20 -48.08 33.49 -8.22
C LEU A 20 -46.91 33.02 -7.37
N GLY A 21 -47.21 32.12 -6.42
CA GLY A 21 -46.25 31.57 -5.49
C GLY A 21 -45.09 30.90 -6.20
N SER A 22 -43.87 31.31 -5.86
CA SER A 22 -42.67 30.61 -6.25
C SER A 22 -42.59 29.31 -5.44
N LEU A 23 -42.90 28.17 -6.08
CA LEU A 23 -42.38 26.88 -5.62
C LEU A 23 -40.86 26.97 -5.67
N ALA A 24 -40.22 27.08 -4.50
CA ALA A 24 -38.79 26.83 -4.40
C ALA A 24 -38.56 25.36 -4.80
N LEU A 25 -38.06 25.12 -6.01
CA LEU A 25 -37.44 23.84 -6.35
C LEU A 25 -36.22 23.69 -5.44
N THR A 26 -36.38 22.95 -4.35
CA THR A 26 -35.25 22.41 -3.60
C THR A 26 -34.53 21.45 -4.55
N ALA A 27 -33.37 21.89 -5.07
CA ALA A 27 -32.48 21.00 -5.80
C ALA A 27 -32.14 19.81 -4.88
N PRO A 28 -32.20 18.56 -5.37
CA PRO A 28 -31.78 17.42 -4.57
C PRO A 28 -30.29 17.62 -4.27
N THR A 29 -29.95 17.73 -2.99
CA THR A 29 -28.57 17.66 -2.55
C THR A 29 -28.10 16.26 -2.91
N ALA A 30 -27.29 16.15 -3.98
CA ALA A 30 -26.66 14.90 -4.32
C ALA A 30 -25.89 14.41 -3.09
N PRO A 31 -26.06 13.14 -2.66
CA PRO A 31 -25.24 12.62 -1.58
C PRO A 31 -23.78 12.81 -1.99
N ALA A 32 -23.00 13.42 -1.09
CA ALA A 32 -21.56 13.55 -1.26
C ALA A 32 -21.02 12.16 -1.64
N ALA A 33 -20.52 12.04 -2.88
CA ALA A 33 -19.93 10.81 -3.36
C ALA A 33 -18.84 10.43 -2.36
N THR A 34 -19.09 9.35 -1.60
CA THR A 34 -18.05 8.72 -0.82
C THR A 34 -17.01 8.28 -1.84
N THR A 35 -15.87 8.95 -1.87
CA THR A 35 -14.72 8.51 -2.62
C THR A 35 -14.33 7.15 -2.06
N VAL A 36 -14.83 6.09 -2.70
CA VAL A 36 -14.28 4.75 -2.54
C VAL A 36 -12.83 4.89 -2.95
N GLN A 37 -11.95 4.86 -1.96
CA GLN A 37 -10.52 4.94 -2.15
C GLN A 37 -10.15 3.83 -3.15
N ALA A 38 -9.76 4.23 -4.36
CA ALA A 38 -9.33 3.30 -5.39
C ALA A 38 -8.26 2.38 -4.76
N PRO A 39 -8.28 1.06 -5.03
CA PRO A 39 -7.23 0.20 -4.52
C PRO A 39 -5.89 0.80 -4.96
N ALA A 40 -4.89 0.72 -4.08
CA ALA A 40 -3.48 0.92 -4.41
C ALA A 40 -3.24 0.56 -5.88
N GLU A 41 -3.05 1.60 -6.69
CA GLU A 41 -3.07 1.60 -8.16
C GLU A 41 -2.64 0.26 -8.75
N ALA A 42 -3.54 -0.38 -9.51
CA ALA A 42 -3.47 -1.80 -9.86
C ALA A 42 -2.09 -2.20 -10.41
N ALA A 43 -1.23 -2.70 -9.52
CA ALA A 43 0.07 -3.20 -9.90
C ALA A 43 -0.13 -4.33 -10.93
N PRO A 44 0.75 -4.42 -11.95
CA PRO A 44 0.68 -5.50 -12.93
C PRO A 44 0.60 -6.85 -12.22
N ARG A 45 -0.19 -7.77 -12.79
CA ARG A 45 -0.24 -9.15 -12.31
C ARG A 45 1.16 -9.75 -12.35
N VAL A 46 1.50 -10.51 -11.32
CA VAL A 46 2.80 -11.19 -11.20
C VAL A 46 2.58 -12.63 -10.76
N SER A 47 3.23 -13.59 -11.43
CA SER A 47 3.12 -14.99 -11.03
C SER A 47 3.93 -15.27 -9.77
N ARG A 48 3.57 -16.31 -9.01
CA ARG A 48 4.38 -16.77 -7.87
C ARG A 48 5.81 -17.10 -8.27
N ALA A 49 5.98 -17.79 -9.40
CA ALA A 49 7.29 -18.14 -9.93
C ALA A 49 8.14 -16.89 -10.20
N GLU A 50 7.54 -15.84 -10.74
CA GLU A 50 8.21 -14.57 -10.99
C GLU A 50 8.58 -13.82 -9.71
N VAL A 51 7.71 -13.82 -8.69
CA VAL A 51 8.03 -13.26 -7.37
C VAL A 51 9.27 -13.94 -6.78
N ILE A 52 9.33 -15.28 -6.80
CA ILE A 52 10.47 -16.05 -6.28
C ILE A 52 11.73 -15.83 -7.14
N ALA A 53 11.60 -15.79 -8.46
CA ALA A 53 12.71 -15.50 -9.36
C ALA A 53 13.32 -14.11 -9.07
N ARG A 54 12.47 -13.09 -8.93
CA ARG A 54 12.89 -11.73 -8.56
C ARG A 54 13.53 -11.69 -7.17
N ALA A 55 12.97 -12.41 -6.20
CA ALA A 55 13.54 -12.51 -4.84
C ALA A 55 15.01 -12.99 -4.89
N LYS A 56 15.30 -14.02 -5.69
CA LYS A 56 16.65 -14.57 -5.84
C LYS A 56 17.65 -13.57 -6.41
N THR A 57 17.24 -12.60 -7.23
CA THR A 57 18.16 -11.67 -7.91
C THR A 57 19.02 -10.86 -6.93
N TRP A 58 18.44 -10.39 -5.82
CA TRP A 58 19.17 -9.59 -4.84
C TRP A 58 20.14 -10.39 -3.98
N LEU A 59 20.13 -11.73 -4.04
CA LEU A 59 21.14 -12.55 -3.36
C LEU A 59 22.54 -12.37 -3.94
N THR A 60 22.66 -11.97 -5.21
CA THR A 60 23.95 -11.87 -5.92
C THR A 60 24.14 -10.57 -6.70
N ALA A 61 23.16 -9.65 -6.67
CA ALA A 61 23.17 -8.43 -7.48
C ALA A 61 24.29 -7.42 -7.16
N ASN A 62 24.99 -7.59 -6.04
CA ASN A 62 26.11 -6.76 -5.60
C ASN A 62 27.45 -7.47 -5.88
N ASN A 63 27.85 -7.53 -7.15
CA ASN A 63 29.11 -8.18 -7.58
C ASN A 63 29.25 -9.63 -7.05
N GLY A 64 28.18 -10.42 -7.18
CA GLY A 64 28.12 -11.79 -6.67
C GLY A 64 27.75 -11.90 -5.19
N ARG A 65 27.49 -10.79 -4.51
CA ARG A 65 27.10 -10.73 -3.10
C ARG A 65 25.65 -10.24 -2.93
N PRO A 66 25.05 -10.43 -1.74
CA PRO A 66 23.75 -9.87 -1.44
C PRO A 66 23.69 -8.34 -1.51
N VAL A 67 22.52 -7.81 -1.86
CA VAL A 67 22.23 -6.37 -1.75
C VAL A 67 22.27 -5.96 -0.28
N PRO A 68 23.05 -4.92 0.10
CA PRO A 68 23.15 -4.49 1.49
C PRO A 68 21.86 -3.82 1.94
N TYR A 69 21.55 -3.92 3.24
CA TYR A 69 20.38 -3.27 3.83
C TYR A 69 20.58 -1.78 4.03
N SER A 70 19.55 -0.99 3.73
CA SER A 70 19.50 0.43 4.12
C SER A 70 18.06 0.96 4.05
N GLN A 71 17.61 1.60 5.13
CA GLN A 71 16.34 2.35 5.14
C GLN A 71 16.43 3.72 4.45
N LYS A 72 17.64 4.16 4.07
CA LYS A 72 17.89 5.50 3.50
C LYS A 72 18.27 5.48 2.03
N LYS A 73 18.53 4.30 1.46
CA LYS A 73 19.10 4.16 0.11
C LYS A 73 18.19 3.35 -0.79
N HIS A 74 18.32 3.60 -2.08
CA HIS A 74 17.72 2.82 -3.13
C HIS A 74 18.79 1.98 -3.81
N TRP A 75 18.41 0.79 -4.27
CA TRP A 75 19.26 -0.01 -5.14
C TRP A 75 19.23 0.54 -6.57
N LYS A 76 20.14 0.08 -7.42
CA LYS A 76 20.26 0.52 -8.82
C LYS A 76 19.02 0.25 -9.68
N ASP A 77 18.14 -0.64 -9.23
CA ASP A 77 16.82 -0.89 -9.84
C ASP A 77 15.74 0.12 -9.39
N GLY A 78 16.06 1.03 -8.48
CA GLY A 78 15.20 2.10 -7.99
C GLY A 78 14.30 1.74 -6.81
N TYR A 79 14.37 0.52 -6.26
CA TYR A 79 13.63 0.14 -5.05
C TYR A 79 14.44 0.43 -3.78
N ARG A 80 13.76 0.67 -2.64
CA ARG A 80 14.45 0.85 -1.35
C ARG A 80 15.15 -0.43 -0.93
N GLN A 81 16.32 -0.30 -0.32
CA GLN A 81 17.11 -1.42 0.20
C GLN A 81 16.62 -1.93 1.58
N ASP A 82 15.35 -1.74 1.91
CA ASP A 82 14.72 -2.21 3.14
C ASP A 82 13.76 -3.39 2.88
N CYS A 83 13.18 -3.95 3.94
CA CYS A 83 12.33 -5.14 3.86
C CYS A 83 11.13 -4.96 2.92
N SER A 84 10.45 -3.81 3.00
CA SER A 84 9.26 -3.52 2.20
C SER A 84 9.58 -3.06 0.78
N GLY A 85 10.73 -2.41 0.57
CA GLY A 85 11.25 -2.10 -0.75
C GLY A 85 11.65 -3.35 -1.53
N TYR A 86 12.27 -4.32 -0.85
CA TYR A 86 12.58 -5.63 -1.43
C TYR A 86 11.31 -6.38 -1.85
N VAL A 87 10.29 -6.44 -1.00
CA VAL A 87 8.99 -7.02 -1.36
C VAL A 87 8.37 -6.28 -2.55
N SER A 88 8.39 -4.94 -2.55
CA SER A 88 7.88 -4.13 -3.65
C SER A 88 8.57 -4.44 -4.98
N MET A 89 9.87 -4.70 -4.95
CA MET A 89 10.65 -5.16 -6.11
C MET A 89 10.15 -6.51 -6.62
N THR A 90 9.99 -7.49 -5.72
CA THR A 90 9.52 -8.83 -6.12
C THR A 90 8.11 -8.82 -6.70
N LEU A 91 7.23 -7.99 -6.15
CA LEU A 91 5.85 -7.84 -6.60
C LEU A 91 5.69 -6.92 -7.82
N GLY A 92 6.75 -6.22 -8.23
CA GLY A 92 6.69 -5.27 -9.35
C GLY A 92 5.82 -4.05 -9.06
N LEU A 93 5.73 -3.64 -7.80
CA LEU A 93 4.98 -2.45 -7.42
C LEU A 93 5.67 -1.20 -7.95
N ARG A 94 4.94 -0.09 -8.08
CA ARG A 94 5.52 1.19 -8.48
C ARG A 94 6.59 1.63 -7.47
N LYS A 95 7.72 2.11 -7.99
CA LYS A 95 8.87 2.57 -7.20
C LYS A 95 8.52 3.88 -6.46
N PRO A 96 9.06 4.10 -5.25
CA PRO A 96 9.99 3.22 -4.54
C PRO A 96 9.30 2.07 -3.77
N GLY A 97 7.96 1.99 -3.86
CA GLY A 97 7.12 1.00 -3.18
C GLY A 97 6.53 1.51 -1.85
N PRO A 98 5.44 0.91 -1.35
CA PRO A 98 4.92 1.18 -0.01
C PRO A 98 5.90 0.79 1.11
N ASN A 99 5.72 1.36 2.30
CA ASN A 99 6.37 0.86 3.52
C ASN A 99 5.60 -0.37 4.08
N THR A 100 6.13 -1.01 5.12
CA THR A 100 5.53 -2.22 5.71
C THR A 100 4.10 -2.01 6.25
N VAL A 101 3.77 -0.81 6.74
CA VAL A 101 2.42 -0.48 7.23
C VAL A 101 1.45 -0.36 6.06
N SER A 102 1.83 0.40 5.03
CA SER A 102 1.04 0.54 3.81
C SER A 102 0.86 -0.79 3.07
N LEU A 103 1.90 -1.64 3.00
CA LEU A 103 1.78 -3.00 2.45
C LEU A 103 0.67 -3.81 3.14
N LYS A 104 0.53 -3.65 4.46
CA LYS A 104 -0.49 -4.33 5.28
C LYS A 104 -1.87 -3.69 5.15
N LYS A 105 -1.97 -2.36 5.14
CA LYS A 105 -3.22 -1.62 5.36
C LYS A 105 -3.85 -1.04 4.09
N ASP A 106 -3.07 -0.75 3.06
CA ASP A 106 -3.52 0.09 1.94
C ASP A 106 -3.95 -0.73 0.71
N GLY A 107 -4.37 -1.99 0.91
CA GLY A 107 -4.93 -2.83 -0.16
C GLY A 107 -3.91 -3.53 -1.07
N PHE A 108 -2.60 -3.40 -0.82
CA PHE A 108 -1.57 -4.16 -1.55
C PHE A 108 -1.59 -5.67 -1.23
N THR A 109 -2.09 -6.01 -0.04
CA THR A 109 -2.15 -7.39 0.44
C THR A 109 -3.47 -7.65 1.16
N ARG A 110 -3.85 -8.92 1.26
CA ARG A 110 -5.01 -9.39 2.04
C ARG A 110 -4.57 -10.42 3.07
N ARG A 111 -5.17 -10.38 4.26
CA ARG A 111 -4.88 -11.33 5.33
C ARG A 111 -5.26 -12.76 4.91
N ILE A 112 -4.44 -13.75 5.29
CA ILE A 112 -4.74 -15.19 5.17
C ILE A 112 -4.35 -15.91 6.46
N ALA A 113 -4.76 -17.18 6.60
CA ALA A 113 -4.23 -18.01 7.68
C ALA A 113 -2.79 -18.45 7.34
N MET A 114 -1.93 -18.60 8.36
CA MET A 114 -0.55 -19.07 8.17
C MET A 114 -0.52 -20.39 7.39
N LYS A 115 -1.40 -21.34 7.73
CA LYS A 115 -1.49 -22.66 7.07
C LYS A 115 -1.79 -22.60 5.56
N ASP A 116 -2.33 -21.48 5.07
CA ASP A 116 -2.70 -21.30 3.66
C ASP A 116 -1.59 -20.63 2.84
N LEU A 117 -0.42 -20.39 3.44
CA LEU A 117 0.76 -19.84 2.78
C LEU A 117 1.17 -20.69 1.58
N ALA A 118 1.42 -20.01 0.47
CA ALA A 118 2.02 -20.54 -0.75
C ALA A 118 3.25 -19.69 -1.12
N PRO A 119 4.20 -20.21 -1.92
CA PRO A 119 5.36 -19.45 -2.35
C PRO A 119 4.98 -18.07 -2.92
N GLY A 120 5.67 -17.02 -2.48
CA GLY A 120 5.39 -15.63 -2.86
C GLY A 120 4.39 -14.90 -1.96
N ASP A 121 3.70 -15.59 -1.04
CA ASP A 121 2.96 -14.93 0.04
C ASP A 121 3.92 -14.26 1.04
N LEU A 122 3.40 -13.37 1.87
CA LEU A 122 4.17 -12.54 2.78
C LEU A 122 3.87 -12.87 4.24
N VAL A 123 4.88 -12.77 5.10
CA VAL A 123 4.70 -12.77 6.55
C VAL A 123 5.11 -11.41 7.09
N ILE A 124 4.16 -10.65 7.63
CA ILE A 124 4.29 -9.22 7.95
C ILE A 124 4.12 -8.98 9.45
N LYS A 125 5.04 -8.21 10.03
CA LYS A 125 4.90 -7.52 11.33
C LYS A 125 4.99 -6.01 11.11
N ALA A 126 3.91 -5.30 11.42
CA ALA A 126 3.80 -3.87 11.10
C ALA A 126 3.22 -3.00 12.23
N ASP A 127 3.02 -3.57 13.43
CA ASP A 127 2.25 -2.92 14.50
C ASP A 127 3.09 -1.99 15.41
N SER A 128 4.32 -1.68 15.02
CA SER A 128 5.18 -0.72 15.71
C SER A 128 5.30 0.59 14.93
N ASP A 129 5.30 1.72 15.65
CA ASP A 129 5.54 3.04 15.07
C ASP A 129 6.96 3.20 14.53
N SER A 130 7.94 2.57 15.20
CA SER A 130 9.32 2.58 14.72
C SER A 130 9.53 1.62 13.55
N ALA A 131 10.22 2.08 12.52
CA ALA A 131 10.55 1.28 11.34
C ALA A 131 11.47 0.10 11.68
N ASP A 132 12.28 0.23 12.72
CA ASP A 132 13.26 -0.79 13.12
C ASP A 132 12.61 -2.04 13.72
N PHE A 133 11.35 -1.94 14.19
CA PHE A 133 10.60 -3.06 14.75
C PHE A 133 9.52 -3.61 13.81
N ARG A 134 9.52 -3.15 12.56
CA ARG A 134 8.65 -3.65 11.49
C ARG A 134 9.45 -4.54 10.56
N HIS A 135 8.83 -5.59 10.05
CA HIS A 135 9.48 -6.51 9.13
C HIS A 135 8.51 -7.21 8.20
N VAL A 136 9.01 -7.61 7.04
CA VAL A 136 8.28 -8.46 6.09
C VAL A 136 9.25 -9.40 5.39
N VAL A 137 8.81 -10.64 5.19
CA VAL A 137 9.53 -11.66 4.43
C VAL A 137 8.63 -12.32 3.39
N ILE A 138 9.25 -12.93 2.38
CA ILE A 138 8.58 -13.62 1.27
C ILE A 138 8.68 -15.11 1.52
N PHE A 139 7.54 -15.76 1.77
CA PHE A 139 7.46 -17.20 2.00
C PHE A 139 7.89 -17.98 0.75
N ASP A 140 8.78 -18.95 0.94
CA ASP A 140 9.29 -19.84 -0.11
C ASP A 140 8.74 -21.26 0.05
N GLY A 141 8.43 -21.68 1.28
CA GLY A 141 7.84 -22.99 1.56
C GLY A 141 7.98 -23.42 3.01
N TRP A 142 7.14 -24.36 3.43
CA TRP A 142 7.28 -24.99 4.74
C TRP A 142 8.58 -25.79 4.82
N ALA A 143 9.25 -25.73 5.96
CA ALA A 143 10.49 -26.45 6.22
C ALA A 143 10.23 -27.89 6.69
N ASN A 144 9.02 -28.17 7.18
CA ASN A 144 8.60 -29.50 7.63
C ASN A 144 7.08 -29.68 7.42
N GLY A 145 6.63 -30.94 7.38
CA GLY A 145 5.22 -31.28 7.16
C GLY A 145 4.28 -30.90 8.32
N ALA A 146 4.82 -30.62 9.51
CA ALA A 146 4.05 -30.14 10.66
C ALA A 146 3.79 -28.63 10.62
N HIS A 147 4.33 -27.92 9.60
CA HIS A 147 4.21 -26.47 9.44
C HIS A 147 4.68 -25.67 10.67
N THR A 148 5.70 -26.16 11.39
CA THR A 148 6.26 -25.49 12.58
C THR A 148 7.38 -24.49 12.25
N ALA A 149 7.90 -24.55 11.03
CA ALA A 149 8.90 -23.64 10.49
C ALA A 149 8.79 -23.53 8.97
N TYR A 150 9.22 -22.41 8.41
CA TYR A 150 9.21 -22.15 6.96
C TYR A 150 10.47 -21.44 6.50
N LYS A 151 10.71 -21.46 5.21
CA LYS A 151 11.83 -20.82 4.53
C LYS A 151 11.33 -19.55 3.87
N SER A 152 12.13 -18.48 3.89
CA SER A 152 11.77 -17.22 3.24
C SER A 152 12.97 -16.49 2.67
N TYR A 153 12.68 -15.65 1.68
CA TYR A 153 13.58 -14.59 1.25
C TYR A 153 13.30 -13.30 2.00
N GLU A 154 14.34 -12.58 2.39
CA GLU A 154 14.20 -11.33 3.13
C GLU A 154 15.34 -10.34 2.87
N GLN A 155 15.06 -9.07 3.13
CA GLN A 155 16.03 -7.98 3.19
C GLN A 155 16.04 -7.45 4.61
N ALA A 156 17.08 -7.77 5.38
CA ALA A 156 17.09 -7.59 6.84
C ALA A 156 18.21 -6.66 7.33
N GLY A 157 17.90 -5.85 8.35
CA GLY A 157 18.86 -4.95 9.01
C GLY A 157 20.11 -5.68 9.50
N GLY A 158 21.28 -5.08 9.28
CA GLY A 158 22.57 -5.64 9.66
C GLY A 158 23.05 -6.83 8.83
N VAL A 159 22.26 -7.32 7.86
CA VAL A 159 22.60 -8.52 7.08
C VAL A 159 22.49 -8.31 5.57
N GLY A 160 21.47 -7.59 5.09
CA GLY A 160 21.16 -7.52 3.67
C GLY A 160 20.30 -8.69 3.20
N THR A 161 20.38 -9.03 1.91
CA THR A 161 19.47 -10.02 1.32
C THR A 161 19.90 -11.43 1.73
N ARG A 162 18.94 -12.25 2.15
CA ARG A 162 19.22 -13.66 2.47
C ARG A 162 18.01 -14.56 2.24
N TRP A 163 18.28 -15.86 2.26
CA TRP A 163 17.29 -16.92 2.38
C TRP A 163 17.52 -17.64 3.71
N LYS A 164 16.47 -17.79 4.51
CA LYS A 164 16.58 -18.32 5.87
C LYS A 164 15.30 -19.03 6.32
N GLN A 165 15.44 -19.95 7.28
CA GLN A 165 14.31 -20.56 7.99
C GLN A 165 13.86 -19.70 9.19
N HIS A 166 12.54 -19.63 9.39
CA HIS A 166 11.89 -18.90 10.48
C HIS A 166 10.79 -19.75 11.15
N SER A 167 10.45 -19.36 12.38
CA SER A 167 9.32 -19.90 13.14
C SER A 167 8.32 -18.82 13.58
N TYR A 168 8.62 -17.54 13.33
CA TYR A 168 7.72 -16.46 13.75
C TYR A 168 6.41 -16.45 12.95
N GLY A 169 5.34 -16.02 13.59
CA GLY A 169 3.97 -16.01 13.07
C GLY A 169 3.25 -17.36 13.18
N VAL A 170 3.98 -18.47 13.28
CA VAL A 170 3.40 -19.83 13.37
C VAL A 170 2.58 -20.00 14.65
N ASN A 171 3.07 -19.49 15.78
CA ASN A 171 2.36 -19.55 17.07
C ASN A 171 1.40 -18.36 17.30
N GLY A 172 1.42 -17.36 16.42
CA GLY A 172 0.58 -16.16 16.49
C GLY A 172 0.89 -15.16 17.61
N ARG A 173 1.98 -15.33 18.38
CA ARG A 173 2.26 -14.54 19.60
C ARG A 173 3.26 -13.38 19.42
N ASP A 174 3.85 -13.25 18.25
CA ASP A 174 4.99 -12.35 17.98
C ASP A 174 4.66 -11.16 17.06
N GLY A 175 3.38 -11.04 16.67
CA GLY A 175 2.86 -9.99 15.79
C GLY A 175 3.11 -10.23 14.30
N TYR A 176 3.66 -11.40 13.93
CA TYR A 176 3.79 -11.78 12.53
C TYR A 176 2.55 -12.52 12.03
N HIS A 177 2.13 -12.17 10.83
CA HIS A 177 0.88 -12.62 10.27
C HIS A 177 1.01 -12.82 8.75
N ALA A 178 0.32 -13.82 8.21
CA ALA A 178 0.36 -14.14 6.79
C ALA A 178 -0.56 -13.23 5.95
N TYR A 179 -0.04 -12.77 4.81
CA TYR A 179 -0.75 -11.96 3.84
C TYR A 179 -0.47 -12.45 2.43
N ARG A 180 -1.47 -12.38 1.57
CA ARG A 180 -1.34 -12.64 0.13
C ARG A 180 -1.35 -11.32 -0.63
N PRO A 181 -0.34 -11.02 -1.47
CA PRO A 181 -0.39 -9.86 -2.36
C PRO A 181 -1.62 -9.91 -3.28
N VAL A 182 -2.28 -8.79 -3.53
CA VAL A 182 -3.52 -8.77 -4.34
C VAL A 182 -3.26 -8.96 -5.82
N ASN A 183 -2.07 -8.60 -6.31
CA ASN A 183 -1.67 -8.72 -7.72
C ASN A 183 -1.04 -10.08 -8.06
N ILE A 184 -0.84 -10.98 -7.09
CA ILE A 184 -0.20 -12.28 -7.34
C ILE A 184 -1.17 -13.24 -8.04
N THR A 185 -0.65 -14.00 -9.00
CA THR A 185 -1.35 -15.09 -9.68
C THR A 185 -0.62 -16.41 -9.45
N ASN A 186 -1.31 -17.52 -9.70
CA ASN A 186 -0.68 -18.84 -9.74
C ASN A 186 0.42 -18.89 -10.81
#